data_AF-A0AAX3I643-F1
#
_entry.id   AF-A0AAX3I643-F1
#
_cell.length_a   1.000
_cell.length_b   1.000
_cell.length_c   1.000
_cell.angle_alpha   90.00
_cell.angle_beta   90.00
_cell.angle_gamma   90.00
#
_symmetry.space_group_name_H-M   'P 1'
#
loop_
_entity.id
_entity.type
_entity.pdbx_description
1 polymer ?
#
loop_
_entity_poly.entity_id
_entity_poly.type
_entity_poly.pdbx_seq_one_letter_code
_entity_poly.pdbx_strand_id
1 'polypeptide(L)'
;MAEDVLPHMPGQTLLAKKAPEWSTGVQKSVSGRRRTTAYYAAPVWSFQINYNAVRKRPGLDEWTRLLQFFNARKGQFGEFLYFDRTDHQVSKHRFGFGDGAIRVFQLSRAIGDWVEPVYGVVNIELLTVNGVPSSAYTVDELGQITFAQPPAGGAVLEWTGAFFFRCAYESDSLNSAQPFGRIWEIKNVSFTSIKP
;
A
#
# COMPACT_ATOMS: atom_id res chain seq x y z
N MET A 1 -2.77 -16.89 7.49
CA MET A 1 -2.33 -15.81 6.57
C MET A 1 -3.40 -14.76 6.62
N ALA A 2 -3.06 -13.48 6.77
CA ALA A 2 -4.07 -12.42 6.79
C ALA A 2 -4.92 -12.53 5.51
N GLU A 3 -6.23 -12.64 5.67
CA GLU A 3 -7.15 -13.00 4.58
C GLU A 3 -7.14 -11.95 3.45
N ASP A 4 -6.72 -10.72 3.77
CA ASP A 4 -6.68 -9.55 2.88
C ASP A 4 -5.33 -9.23 2.26
N VAL A 5 -4.27 -10.01 2.52
CA VAL A 5 -2.96 -9.75 1.93
C VAL A 5 -2.76 -10.57 0.66
N LEU A 6 -2.40 -9.90 -0.44
CA LEU A 6 -2.09 -10.54 -1.73
C LEU A 6 -1.03 -11.64 -1.52
N PRO A 7 -1.34 -12.91 -1.83
CA PRO A 7 -0.43 -14.01 -1.62
C PRO A 7 0.89 -13.88 -2.38
N HIS A 8 2.00 -13.95 -1.66
CA HIS A 8 3.30 -14.18 -2.30
C HIS A 8 3.46 -15.66 -2.64
N MET A 9 3.78 -15.95 -3.90
CA MET A 9 3.99 -17.30 -4.41
C MET A 9 5.36 -17.42 -5.09
N PRO A 10 6.04 -18.57 -5.05
CA PRO A 10 7.37 -18.75 -5.68
C PRO A 10 7.44 -18.42 -7.17
N GLY A 11 6.31 -18.46 -7.89
CA GLY A 11 6.23 -18.08 -9.31
C GLY A 11 6.03 -16.58 -9.57
N GLN A 12 5.88 -15.77 -8.53
CA GLN A 12 5.70 -14.32 -8.64
C GLN A 12 7.03 -13.67 -9.03
N THR A 13 7.03 -12.90 -10.12
CA THR A 13 8.18 -12.09 -10.50
C THR A 13 8.33 -10.89 -9.56
N LEU A 14 9.47 -10.20 -9.64
CA LEU A 14 9.52 -8.81 -9.19
C LEU A 14 8.45 -7.96 -9.91
N LEU A 15 8.27 -6.73 -9.43
CA LEU A 15 7.36 -5.77 -10.05
C LEU A 15 7.70 -5.55 -11.53
N ALA A 16 6.73 -5.83 -12.40
CA ALA A 16 6.81 -5.48 -13.81
C ALA A 16 6.55 -3.98 -14.03
N LYS A 17 5.76 -3.35 -13.15
CA LYS A 17 5.51 -1.91 -13.10
C LYS A 17 5.32 -1.46 -11.65
N LYS A 18 5.88 -0.29 -11.34
CA LYS A 18 5.51 0.54 -10.19
C LYS A 18 5.65 2.01 -10.59
N ALA A 19 4.55 2.76 -10.55
CA ALA A 19 4.56 4.16 -10.98
C ALA A 19 3.63 5.02 -10.11
N PRO A 20 4.05 6.23 -9.70
CA PRO A 20 3.15 7.20 -9.10
C PRO A 20 2.30 7.89 -10.18
N GLU A 21 1.01 8.02 -9.92
CA GLU A 21 0.03 8.63 -10.80
C GLU A 21 -0.66 9.81 -10.10
N TRP A 22 -0.59 10.98 -10.74
CA TRP A 22 -1.20 12.22 -10.28
C TRP A 22 -2.38 12.59 -11.15
N SER A 23 -3.50 12.93 -10.53
CA SER A 23 -4.63 13.53 -11.23
C SER A 23 -4.52 15.05 -11.18
N THR A 24 -4.35 15.69 -12.34
CA THR A 24 -4.22 17.15 -12.45
C THR A 24 -5.14 17.71 -13.54
N GLY A 25 -5.84 18.80 -13.24
CA GLY A 25 -6.60 19.58 -14.20
C GLY A 25 -5.73 20.69 -14.78
N VAL A 26 -5.64 20.78 -16.11
CA VAL A 26 -4.88 21.82 -16.80
C VAL A 26 -5.80 22.58 -17.74
N GLN A 27 -5.97 23.88 -17.46
CA GLN A 27 -6.78 24.78 -18.28
C GLN A 27 -5.85 25.82 -18.95
N LYS A 28 -5.99 26.00 -20.26
CA LYS A 28 -5.24 26.99 -21.05
C LYS A 28 -6.21 28.05 -21.55
N SER A 29 -5.86 29.31 -21.34
CA SER A 29 -6.60 30.45 -21.88
C SER A 29 -6.12 30.80 -23.29
N VAL A 30 -6.93 31.56 -24.04
CA VAL A 30 -6.57 32.08 -25.38
C VAL A 30 -5.35 32.99 -25.36
N SER A 31 -5.02 33.60 -24.22
CA SER A 31 -3.80 34.41 -24.04
C SER A 31 -2.54 33.57 -23.77
N GLY A 32 -2.64 32.24 -23.78
CA GLY A 32 -1.54 31.32 -23.51
C GLY A 32 -1.26 31.08 -22.02
N ARG A 33 -1.96 31.77 -21.09
CA ARG A 33 -1.81 31.52 -19.65
C ARG A 33 -2.41 30.17 -19.25
N ARG A 34 -1.73 29.48 -18.33
CA ARG A 34 -2.09 28.15 -17.83
C ARG A 34 -2.53 28.24 -16.36
N ARG A 35 -3.67 27.62 -16.03
CA ARG A 35 -4.12 27.35 -14.66
C ARG A 35 -4.07 25.84 -14.42
N THR A 36 -3.55 25.45 -13.26
CA THR A 36 -3.42 24.04 -12.88
C THR A 36 -4.04 23.77 -11.52
N THR A 37 -4.70 22.62 -11.37
CA THR A 37 -5.23 22.12 -10.10
C THR A 37 -4.73 20.70 -9.90
N ALA A 38 -4.12 20.40 -8.77
CA ALA A 38 -3.83 19.04 -8.35
C ALA A 38 -5.07 18.48 -7.63
N TYR A 39 -5.64 17.38 -8.14
CA TYR A 39 -6.82 16.75 -7.53
C TYR A 39 -6.45 15.76 -6.44
N TYR A 40 -5.23 15.21 -6.49
CA TYR A 40 -4.72 14.32 -5.47
C TYR A 40 -3.72 15.07 -4.57
N ALA A 41 -3.79 14.81 -3.26
CA ALA A 41 -2.81 15.32 -2.28
C ALA A 41 -1.53 14.46 -2.20
N ALA A 42 -1.64 13.17 -2.54
CA ALA A 42 -0.54 12.21 -2.68
C ALA A 42 -0.78 11.36 -3.95
N PRO A 43 0.22 10.76 -4.59
CA PRO A 43 -0.02 9.97 -5.80
C PRO A 43 -0.87 8.72 -5.50
N VAL A 44 -1.50 8.18 -6.54
CA VAL A 44 -1.94 6.79 -6.55
C VAL A 44 -0.81 5.96 -7.15
N TRP A 45 -0.50 4.80 -6.59
CA TRP A 45 0.52 3.91 -7.10
C TRP A 45 -0.10 2.83 -7.98
N SER A 46 0.39 2.70 -9.21
CA SER A 46 -0.01 1.62 -10.11
C SER A 46 1.05 0.53 -10.12
N PHE A 47 0.62 -0.70 -9.92
CA PHE A 47 1.47 -1.87 -9.84
C PHE A 47 1.09 -2.88 -10.92
N GLN A 48 2.09 -3.61 -11.41
CA GLN A 48 1.88 -4.77 -12.27
C GLN A 48 2.84 -5.87 -11.85
N ILE A 49 2.31 -7.08 -11.67
CA ILE A 49 3.09 -8.28 -11.38
C ILE A 49 2.76 -9.38 -12.39
N ASN A 50 3.68 -10.32 -12.52
CA ASN A 50 3.46 -11.55 -13.28
C ASN A 50 3.67 -12.76 -12.37
N TYR A 51 2.92 -13.82 -12.65
CA TYR A 51 3.14 -15.15 -12.10
C TYR A 51 3.52 -16.07 -13.26
N ASN A 52 4.82 -16.38 -13.40
CA ASN A 52 5.33 -17.16 -14.54
C ASN A 52 5.16 -18.67 -14.36
N ALA A 53 5.06 -19.14 -13.10
CA ALA A 53 4.92 -20.55 -12.80
C ALA A 53 4.10 -20.75 -11.51
N VAL A 54 2.80 -21.01 -11.66
CA VAL A 54 1.85 -21.25 -10.58
C VAL A 54 1.47 -22.72 -10.57
N ARG A 55 1.77 -23.42 -9.48
CA ARG A 55 1.56 -24.87 -9.39
C ARG A 55 0.11 -25.19 -9.05
N LYS A 56 -0.41 -26.24 -9.68
CA LYS A 56 -1.70 -26.87 -9.35
C LYS A 56 -1.50 -28.37 -9.13
N ARG A 57 -1.11 -28.76 -7.92
CA ARG A 57 -0.93 -30.17 -7.53
C ARG A 57 -1.16 -30.37 -6.02
N PRO A 58 -1.43 -31.60 -5.55
CA PRO A 58 -1.59 -31.87 -4.13
C PRO A 58 -0.41 -31.32 -3.31
N GLY A 59 -0.72 -30.62 -2.21
CA GLY A 59 0.25 -29.97 -1.34
C GLY A 59 0.81 -28.63 -1.85
N LEU A 60 0.64 -28.29 -3.13
CA LEU A 60 1.13 -27.06 -3.76
C LEU A 60 0.10 -26.56 -4.80
N ASP A 61 -1.05 -26.08 -4.30
CA ASP A 61 -2.13 -25.53 -5.11
C ASP A 61 -2.18 -24.00 -4.99
N GLU A 62 -1.19 -23.38 -5.62
CA GLU A 62 -1.03 -21.91 -5.66
C GLU A 62 -2.08 -21.30 -6.60
N TRP A 63 -2.46 -22.04 -7.64
CA TRP A 63 -3.43 -21.62 -8.63
C TRP A 63 -4.81 -21.39 -8.00
N THR A 64 -5.33 -22.40 -7.29
CA THR A 64 -6.62 -22.28 -6.62
C THR A 64 -6.60 -21.17 -5.59
N ARG A 65 -5.48 -20.99 -4.86
CA ARG A 65 -5.34 -19.91 -3.89
C ARG A 65 -5.38 -18.51 -4.51
N LEU A 66 -4.77 -18.30 -5.68
CA LEU A 66 -4.85 -17.02 -6.40
C LEU A 66 -6.28 -16.76 -6.90
N LEU A 67 -6.95 -17.76 -7.46
CA LEU A 67 -8.35 -17.63 -7.88
C LEU A 67 -9.30 -17.35 -6.72
N GLN A 68 -9.12 -18.04 -5.58
CA GLN A 68 -9.89 -17.78 -4.38
C GLN A 68 -9.69 -16.35 -3.89
N PHE A 69 -8.45 -15.87 -3.89
CA PHE A 69 -8.14 -14.50 -3.50
C PHE A 69 -8.82 -13.47 -4.41
N PHE A 70 -8.74 -13.66 -5.73
CA PHE A 70 -9.39 -12.77 -6.71
C PHE A 70 -10.91 -12.79 -6.59
N ASN A 71 -11.52 -13.97 -6.49
CA ASN A 71 -12.97 -14.13 -6.39
C ASN A 71 -13.53 -13.58 -5.07
N ALA A 72 -12.77 -13.66 -3.97
CA ALA A 72 -13.17 -13.02 -2.71
C ALA A 72 -13.28 -11.49 -2.83
N ARG A 73 -12.51 -10.87 -3.73
CA ARG A 73 -12.56 -9.42 -4.02
C ARG A 73 -13.56 -9.07 -5.13
N LYS A 74 -14.09 -10.06 -5.86
CA LYS A 74 -15.03 -9.84 -6.98
C LYS A 74 -14.46 -8.85 -8.03
N GLY A 75 -13.20 -9.03 -8.43
CA GLY A 75 -12.57 -8.16 -9.43
C GLY A 75 -12.19 -6.79 -8.85
N GLN A 76 -12.61 -5.72 -9.51
CA GLN A 76 -12.30 -4.33 -9.13
C GLN A 76 -13.01 -3.88 -7.85
N PHE A 77 -14.05 -4.60 -7.41
CA PHE A 77 -14.89 -4.18 -6.28
C PHE A 77 -14.15 -4.18 -4.93
N GLY A 78 -13.47 -5.29 -4.63
CA GLY A 78 -12.87 -5.52 -3.32
C GLY A 78 -11.44 -5.00 -3.23
N GLU A 79 -11.12 -4.46 -2.08
CA GLU A 79 -9.76 -4.04 -1.75
C GLU A 79 -8.92 -5.18 -1.15
N PHE A 80 -7.61 -4.97 -1.14
CA PHE A 80 -6.65 -5.84 -0.52
C PHE A 80 -5.35 -5.11 -0.16
N LEU A 81 -4.54 -5.74 0.67
CA LEU A 81 -3.21 -5.27 1.05
C LEU A 81 -2.13 -5.90 0.18
N TYR A 82 -1.23 -5.08 -0.34
CA TYR A 82 -0.07 -5.49 -1.12
C TYR A 82 1.23 -5.19 -0.39
N PHE A 83 2.06 -6.22 -0.20
CA PHE A 83 3.37 -6.11 0.41
C PHE A 83 4.45 -6.01 -0.68
N ASP A 84 4.90 -4.80 -0.97
CA ASP A 84 6.00 -4.57 -1.90
C ASP A 84 7.34 -4.83 -1.23
N ARG A 85 7.96 -5.97 -1.54
CA ARG A 85 9.25 -6.39 -0.95
C ARG A 85 10.41 -5.43 -1.21
N THR A 86 10.28 -4.52 -2.18
CA THR A 86 11.29 -3.51 -2.48
C THR A 86 11.04 -2.17 -1.80
N ASP A 87 9.83 -1.94 -1.30
CA ASP A 87 9.40 -0.68 -0.69
C ASP A 87 8.28 -0.95 0.31
N HIS A 88 8.66 -1.39 1.50
CA HIS A 88 7.74 -1.72 2.59
C HIS A 88 8.26 -1.31 3.95
N GLN A 89 9.49 -0.79 4.05
CA GLN A 89 10.13 -0.47 5.33
C GLN A 89 10.20 1.03 5.53
N VAL A 90 10.00 1.43 6.78
CA VAL A 90 10.17 2.80 7.25
C VAL A 90 11.12 2.76 8.43
N SER A 91 12.12 3.65 8.44
CA SER A 91 13.11 3.74 9.50
C SER A 91 13.19 5.16 10.03
N LYS A 92 12.88 5.34 11.33
CA LYS A 92 12.94 6.62 12.05
C LYS A 92 12.29 7.78 11.27
N HIS A 93 11.12 7.52 10.69
CA HIS A 93 10.40 8.56 9.95
C HIS A 93 9.54 9.38 10.89
N ARG A 94 9.71 10.69 10.84
CA ARG A 94 8.86 11.63 11.57
C ARG A 94 7.52 11.79 10.86
N PHE A 95 6.45 11.34 11.51
CA PHE A 95 5.09 11.42 10.97
C PHE A 95 4.28 12.60 11.54
N GLY A 96 4.78 13.30 12.57
CA GLY A 96 4.10 14.48 13.10
C GLY A 96 4.83 15.16 14.27
N PHE A 97 4.17 16.19 14.79
CA PHE A 97 4.54 16.88 16.03
C PHE A 97 3.33 16.91 16.96
N GLY A 98 3.56 16.68 18.25
CA GLY A 98 2.57 16.96 19.27
C GLY A 98 2.25 18.45 19.37
N ASP A 99 1.01 18.76 19.73
CA ASP A 99 0.51 20.12 19.99
C ASP A 99 -0.10 20.25 21.41
N GLY A 100 -0.09 19.17 22.19
CA GLY A 100 -0.72 19.11 23.52
C GLY A 100 -2.24 18.93 23.51
N ALA A 101 -2.88 18.82 22.35
CA ALA A 101 -4.34 18.71 22.23
C ALA A 101 -4.80 17.53 21.35
N ILE A 102 -4.20 17.36 20.17
CA ILE A 102 -4.52 16.31 19.21
C ILE A 102 -3.92 14.98 19.67
N ARG A 103 -4.71 13.91 19.56
CA ARG A 103 -4.30 12.54 19.90
C ARG A 103 -4.14 11.64 18.69
N VAL A 104 -4.73 12.02 17.56
CA VAL A 104 -4.84 11.19 16.36
C VAL A 104 -3.89 11.72 15.30
N PHE A 105 -3.04 10.85 14.77
CA PHE A 105 -2.04 11.18 13.77
C PHE A 105 -2.00 10.09 12.70
N GLN A 106 -1.95 10.48 11.42
CA GLN A 106 -1.81 9.54 10.32
C GLN A 106 -0.34 9.13 10.17
N LEU A 107 -0.05 7.82 10.15
CA LEU A 107 1.28 7.35 9.76
C LEU A 107 1.58 7.77 8.32
N SER A 108 2.83 8.11 8.09
CA SER A 108 3.34 8.47 6.77
C SER A 108 4.69 7.81 6.53
N ARG A 109 5.11 7.81 5.27
CA ARG A 109 6.45 7.39 4.85
C ARG A 109 7.08 8.47 3.96
N ALA A 110 8.39 8.39 3.79
CA ALA A 110 9.14 9.27 2.91
C ALA A 110 9.69 8.54 1.68
N ILE A 111 9.75 9.25 0.56
CA ILE A 111 10.54 8.92 -0.64
C ILE A 111 11.43 10.13 -0.91
N GLY A 112 12.68 10.08 -0.46
CA GLY A 112 13.51 11.27 -0.36
C GLY A 112 12.84 12.30 0.56
N ASP A 113 12.65 13.52 0.07
CA ASP A 113 11.97 14.60 0.81
C ASP A 113 10.44 14.56 0.67
N TRP A 114 9.90 13.72 -0.21
CA TRP A 114 8.46 13.65 -0.43
C TRP A 114 7.80 12.71 0.58
N VAL A 115 6.67 13.12 1.16
CA VAL A 115 5.96 12.38 2.21
C VAL A 115 4.56 12.01 1.75
N GLU A 116 4.15 10.78 2.03
CA GLU A 116 2.80 10.31 1.75
C GLU A 116 2.22 9.50 2.92
N PRO A 117 0.88 9.48 3.10
CA PRO A 117 0.24 8.69 4.14
C PRO A 117 0.36 7.18 3.90
N VAL A 118 0.36 6.40 4.97
CA VAL A 118 0.34 4.94 4.97
C VAL A 118 -1.06 4.45 5.35
N TYR A 119 -1.69 3.64 4.51
CA TYR A 119 -3.06 3.12 4.71
C TYR A 119 -3.13 1.60 4.95
N GLY A 120 -2.00 0.99 5.32
CA GLY A 120 -1.92 -0.41 5.70
C GLY A 120 -0.67 -0.64 6.52
N VAL A 121 -0.82 -1.14 7.74
CA VAL A 121 0.30 -1.35 8.68
C VAL A 121 0.59 -2.83 8.78
N VAL A 122 1.84 -3.22 8.57
CA VAL A 122 2.31 -4.60 8.80
C VAL A 122 2.63 -4.74 10.28
N ASN A 123 3.48 -3.85 10.77
CA ASN A 123 3.93 -3.78 12.15
C ASN A 123 4.53 -2.40 12.43
N ILE A 124 4.51 -2.01 13.70
CA ILE A 124 5.31 -0.91 14.23
C ILE A 124 6.36 -1.54 15.13
N GLU A 125 7.62 -1.51 14.69
CA GLU A 125 8.75 -2.05 15.45
C GLU A 125 9.15 -1.11 16.58
N LEU A 126 9.09 0.20 16.30
CA LEU A 126 9.39 1.24 17.27
C LEU A 126 8.58 2.48 16.95
N LEU A 127 7.97 3.07 17.98
CA LEU A 127 7.42 4.41 17.93
C LEU A 127 8.05 5.22 19.06
N THR A 128 8.53 6.41 18.75
CA THR A 128 9.11 7.33 19.74
C THR A 128 8.28 8.61 19.85
N VAL A 129 8.22 9.14 21.07
CA VAL A 129 7.70 10.47 21.37
C VAL A 129 8.86 11.27 21.95
N ASN A 130 9.31 12.28 21.22
CA ASN A 130 10.49 13.09 21.53
C ASN A 130 11.75 12.23 21.80
N GLY A 131 12.00 11.23 20.95
CA GLY A 131 13.13 10.31 21.06
C GLY A 131 12.98 9.19 22.10
N VAL A 132 11.91 9.19 22.91
CA VAL A 132 11.66 8.14 23.91
C VAL A 132 10.70 7.09 23.35
N PRO A 133 11.04 5.79 23.37
CA PRO A 133 10.13 4.72 22.98
C PRO A 133 8.81 4.79 23.76
N SER A 134 7.69 4.67 23.05
CA SER A 134 6.35 4.65 23.62
C SER A 134 5.59 3.43 23.14
N SER A 135 4.71 2.90 23.99
CA SER A 135 3.69 1.90 23.66
C SER A 135 2.28 2.38 24.03
N ALA A 136 2.14 3.64 24.47
CA ALA A 136 0.89 4.24 24.93
C ALA A 136 0.05 4.78 23.76
N TYR A 137 -0.18 3.93 22.76
CA TYR A 137 -0.97 4.24 21.58
C TYR A 137 -1.67 2.99 21.04
N THR A 138 -2.70 3.20 20.24
CA THR A 138 -3.28 2.17 19.37
C THR A 138 -3.09 2.57 17.92
N VAL A 139 -3.11 1.59 17.01
CA VAL A 139 -3.08 1.81 15.56
C VAL A 139 -4.26 1.09 14.93
N ASP A 140 -4.96 1.77 14.02
CA ASP A 140 -6.04 1.15 13.25
C ASP A 140 -5.54 0.56 11.92
N GLU A 141 -6.43 -0.07 11.17
CA GLU A 141 -6.12 -0.71 9.88
C GLU A 141 -5.73 0.28 8.78
N LEU A 142 -6.04 1.57 8.95
CA LEU A 142 -5.71 2.66 8.03
C LEU A 142 -4.44 3.42 8.45
N GLY A 143 -3.74 2.95 9.48
CA GLY A 143 -2.50 3.56 9.96
C GLY A 143 -2.71 4.84 10.76
N GLN A 144 -3.90 5.07 11.33
CA GLN A 144 -4.09 6.16 12.29
C GLN A 144 -3.61 5.73 13.67
N ILE A 145 -2.64 6.47 14.20
CA ILE A 145 -2.15 6.35 15.57
C ILE A 145 -3.04 7.18 16.48
N THR A 146 -3.59 6.55 17.52
CA THR A 146 -4.29 7.25 18.60
C THR A 146 -3.50 7.11 19.90
N PHE A 147 -2.93 8.21 20.40
CA PHE A 147 -2.24 8.22 21.68
C PHE A 147 -3.22 8.25 22.85
N ALA A 148 -2.85 7.59 23.95
CA ALA A 148 -3.65 7.59 25.19
C ALA A 148 -3.81 9.00 25.78
N GLN A 149 -2.78 9.84 25.64
CA GLN A 149 -2.76 11.26 26.02
C GLN A 149 -2.19 12.08 24.85
N PRO A 150 -2.62 13.34 24.66
CA PRO A 150 -2.10 14.15 23.57
C PRO A 150 -0.59 14.37 23.76
N PRO A 151 0.25 14.08 22.76
CA PRO A 151 1.67 14.34 22.86
C PRO A 151 1.94 15.83 23.09
N ALA A 152 2.91 16.16 23.94
CA ALA A 152 3.23 17.53 24.31
C ALA A 152 3.60 18.39 23.08
N GLY A 153 3.37 19.70 23.18
CA GLY A 153 3.71 20.66 22.14
C GLY A 153 5.18 20.54 21.70
N GLY A 154 5.40 20.37 20.39
CA GLY A 154 6.73 20.21 19.80
C GLY A 154 7.36 18.82 19.95
N ALA A 155 6.69 17.86 20.62
CA ALA A 155 7.19 16.50 20.72
C ALA A 155 7.26 15.85 19.34
N VAL A 156 8.45 15.43 18.92
CA VAL A 156 8.66 14.76 17.64
C VAL A 156 8.09 13.34 17.70
N LEU A 157 7.22 12.99 16.76
CA LEU A 157 6.62 11.66 16.66
C LEU A 157 7.28 10.91 15.51
N GLU A 158 8.00 9.83 15.83
CA GLU A 158 8.71 9.02 14.83
C GLU A 158 8.31 7.56 14.91
N TRP A 159 8.38 6.85 13.78
CA TRP A 159 8.12 5.43 13.72
C TRP A 159 9.11 4.69 12.82
N THR A 160 9.32 3.43 13.16
CA THR A 160 10.05 2.42 12.39
C THR A 160 9.16 1.19 12.31
N GLY A 161 9.08 0.58 11.13
CA GLY A 161 8.27 -0.62 10.94
C GLY A 161 8.08 -0.93 9.46
N ALA A 162 7.03 -1.70 9.16
CA ALA A 162 6.68 -2.03 7.80
C ALA A 162 5.21 -1.73 7.48
N PHE A 163 4.94 -1.51 6.19
CA PHE A 163 3.63 -1.13 5.68
C PHE A 163 3.21 -1.96 4.46
N PHE A 164 1.91 -1.93 4.19
CA PHE A 164 1.29 -2.42 2.98
C PHE A 164 0.80 -1.23 2.15
N PHE A 165 0.72 -1.42 0.83
CA PHE A 165 -0.14 -0.61 -0.02
C PHE A 165 -1.56 -1.18 0.04
N ARG A 166 -2.57 -0.34 0.31
CA ARG A 166 -3.97 -0.73 0.15
C ARG A 166 -4.36 -0.53 -1.31
N CYS A 167 -4.84 -1.59 -1.96
CA CYS A 167 -5.00 -1.65 -3.41
C CYS A 167 -6.35 -2.25 -3.81
N ALA A 168 -6.74 -2.04 -5.06
CA ALA A 168 -7.82 -2.74 -5.74
C ALA A 168 -7.36 -3.15 -7.15
N TYR A 169 -7.94 -4.23 -7.69
CA TYR A 169 -7.62 -4.67 -9.05
C TYR A 169 -8.04 -3.63 -10.08
N GLU A 170 -7.29 -3.52 -11.17
CA GLU A 170 -7.65 -2.68 -12.32
C GLU A 170 -8.59 -3.37 -13.31
N SER A 171 -8.95 -4.64 -13.09
CA SER A 171 -9.80 -5.42 -14.01
C SER A 171 -10.67 -6.43 -13.27
N ASP A 172 -11.88 -6.65 -13.81
CA ASP A 172 -12.82 -7.69 -13.35
C ASP A 172 -12.48 -9.08 -13.90
N SER A 173 -11.47 -9.19 -14.77
CA SER A 173 -11.00 -10.45 -15.31
C SER A 173 -9.57 -10.76 -14.86
N LEU A 174 -9.33 -11.98 -14.38
CA LEU A 174 -7.98 -12.51 -14.17
C LEU A 174 -7.65 -13.53 -15.26
N ASN A 175 -6.92 -13.09 -16.28
CA ASN A 175 -6.56 -13.94 -17.42
C ASN A 175 -5.37 -14.84 -17.07
N SER A 176 -5.49 -16.13 -17.36
CA SER A 176 -4.43 -17.11 -17.16
C SER A 176 -4.26 -18.02 -18.36
N ALA A 177 -3.08 -18.61 -18.48
CA ALA A 177 -2.79 -19.66 -19.44
C ALA A 177 -2.18 -20.87 -18.73
N GLN A 178 -2.36 -22.06 -19.31
CA GLN A 178 -1.80 -23.31 -18.80
C GLN A 178 -0.82 -23.88 -19.83
N PRO A 179 0.39 -23.30 -19.96
CA PRO A 179 1.35 -23.74 -20.97
C PRO A 179 1.87 -25.16 -20.70
N PHE A 180 1.84 -25.62 -19.45
CA PHE A 180 2.26 -26.97 -19.07
C PHE A 180 1.25 -27.61 -18.12
N GLY A 181 1.11 -28.94 -18.20
CA GLY A 181 -0.03 -29.67 -17.62
C GLY A 181 -0.47 -29.32 -16.19
N ARG A 182 0.45 -29.00 -15.26
CA ARG A 182 0.10 -28.58 -13.88
C ARG A 182 0.67 -27.22 -13.48
N ILE A 183 1.08 -26.42 -14.47
CA ILE A 183 1.70 -25.12 -14.27
C ILE A 183 0.91 -24.10 -15.06
N TRP A 184 0.43 -23.09 -14.34
CA TRP A 184 -0.28 -21.95 -14.89
C TRP A 184 0.64 -20.73 -14.93
N GLU A 185 0.36 -19.83 -15.85
CA GLU A 185 0.91 -18.48 -15.86
C GLU A 185 -0.22 -17.45 -15.80
N ILE A 186 0.05 -16.34 -15.14
CA ILE A 186 -0.84 -15.17 -15.07
C ILE A 186 0.03 -13.96 -15.36
N LYS A 187 -0.25 -13.26 -16.45
CA LYS A 187 0.51 -12.09 -16.87
C LYS A 187 -0.32 -10.84 -16.67
N ASN A 188 0.35 -9.72 -16.43
CA ASN A 188 -0.26 -8.41 -16.32
C ASN A 188 -1.34 -8.34 -15.23
N VAL A 189 -1.06 -8.88 -14.05
CA VAL A 189 -1.92 -8.67 -12.89
C VAL A 189 -1.69 -7.23 -12.44
N SER A 190 -2.59 -6.34 -12.86
CA SER A 190 -2.53 -4.91 -12.59
C SER A 190 -3.48 -4.50 -11.47
N PHE A 191 -3.02 -3.60 -10.62
CA PHE A 191 -3.78 -3.07 -9.50
C PHE A 191 -3.23 -1.70 -9.09
N THR A 192 -4.11 -0.84 -8.59
CA THR A 192 -3.76 0.51 -8.11
C THR A 192 -3.95 0.61 -6.61
N SER A 193 -3.13 1.44 -5.95
CA SER A 193 -3.41 1.84 -4.58
C SER A 193 -4.69 2.66 -4.51
N ILE A 194 -5.47 2.50 -3.46
CA ILE A 194 -6.67 3.30 -3.20
C ILE A 194 -6.49 4.12 -1.92
N LYS A 195 -7.26 5.20 -1.83
CA LYS A 195 -7.31 6.07 -0.65
C LYS A 195 -8.70 5.88 -0.01
N PRO A 196 -8.76 5.53 1.27
CA PRO A 196 -10.02 5.39 2.01
C PRO A 196 -10.70 6.75 2.23
#